data_AF-A0A9E2KMP2-F1
#
_entry.id   AF-A0A9E2KMP2-F1
#
_cell.length_a   1.000
_cell.length_b   1.000
_cell.length_c   1.000
_cell.angle_alpha   90.00
_cell.angle_beta   90.00
_cell.angle_gamma   90.00
#
_symmetry.space_group_name_H-M   'P 1'
#
loop_
_entity.id
_entity.type
_entity.pdbx_description
1 polymer ?
#
loop_
_entity_poly.entity_id
_entity_poly.type
_entity_poly.pdbx_seq_one_letter_code
_entity_poly.pdbx_strand_id
1 'polypeptide(L)'
;MDLTARELTSLRILAFFFYQIGSFESAQRALKCLMALVPQDLWARGLFIACENALEHYEKVLTLTEDLDEFSADKKQYRALIYLRARALQKTNQSAQAQALMARLGGFHDPA
;
A
#
# COMPACT_ATOMS: atom_id res chain seq x y z
N MET A 1 -24.93 -4.94 -8.71
CA MET A 1 -24.83 -3.89 -9.76
C MET A 1 -23.36 -3.77 -10.03
N ASP A 2 -22.90 -4.33 -11.15
CA ASP A 2 -21.48 -4.41 -11.46
C ASP A 2 -21.11 -3.20 -12.30
N LEU A 3 -20.06 -2.50 -11.88
CA LEU A 3 -19.51 -1.40 -12.70
C LEU A 3 -18.89 -1.98 -13.96
N THR A 4 -19.07 -1.28 -15.06
CA THR A 4 -18.34 -1.55 -16.30
C THR A 4 -16.83 -1.34 -16.09
N ALA A 5 -16.01 -1.96 -16.93
CA ALA A 5 -14.56 -1.78 -16.89
C ALA A 5 -14.15 -0.29 -16.97
N ARG A 6 -14.88 0.50 -17.76
CA ARG A 6 -14.64 1.94 -17.90
C ARG A 6 -14.91 2.70 -16.60
N GLU A 7 -16.00 2.38 -15.90
CA GLU A 7 -16.35 3.00 -14.62
C GLU A 7 -15.33 2.63 -13.53
N LEU A 8 -14.85 1.38 -13.52
CA LEU A 8 -13.74 0.97 -12.64
C LEU A 8 -12.46 1.75 -12.95
N THR A 9 -12.11 1.93 -14.23
CA THR A 9 -10.96 2.75 -14.62
C THR A 9 -11.12 4.20 -14.15
N SER A 10 -12.30 4.80 -14.34
CA SER A 10 -12.58 6.16 -13.86
C SER A 10 -12.42 6.28 -12.34
N LEU A 11 -12.86 5.28 -11.58
CA LEU A 11 -12.70 5.27 -10.13
C LEU A 11 -11.24 5.13 -9.70
N ARG A 12 -10.42 4.33 -10.42
CA ARG A 12 -8.96 4.25 -10.19
C ARG A 12 -8.26 5.58 -10.46
N ILE A 13 -8.60 6.25 -11.56
CA ILE A 13 -8.05 7.57 -11.89
C ILE A 13 -8.42 8.58 -10.80
N LEU A 14 -9.67 8.58 -10.34
CA LEU A 14 -10.13 9.50 -9.29
C LEU A 14 -9.42 9.25 -7.95
N ALA A 15 -9.28 7.98 -7.54
CA ALA A 15 -8.54 7.61 -6.35
C ALA A 15 -7.09 8.10 -6.40
N PHE A 16 -6.42 7.89 -7.53
CA PHE A 16 -5.05 8.34 -7.73
C PHE A 16 -4.92 9.86 -7.76
N PHE A 17 -5.86 10.57 -8.41
CA PHE A 17 -5.90 12.03 -8.41
C PHE A 17 -5.98 12.59 -6.99
N PHE A 18 -6.91 12.08 -6.17
CA PHE A 18 -7.02 12.51 -4.78
C PHE A 18 -5.74 12.26 -3.97
N TYR A 19 -5.08 11.13 -4.20
CA TYR A 19 -3.79 10.85 -3.57
C TYR A 19 -2.71 11.86 -3.97
N GLN A 20 -2.59 12.17 -5.27
CA GLN A 20 -1.58 13.10 -5.79
C GLN A 20 -1.73 14.52 -5.23
N ILE A 21 -2.95 14.98 -5.01
CA ILE A 21 -3.22 16.31 -4.44
C ILE A 21 -3.22 16.33 -2.90
N GLY A 22 -2.88 15.21 -2.25
CA GLY A 22 -2.86 15.10 -0.79
C GLY A 22 -4.23 14.97 -0.11
N SER A 23 -5.31 14.79 -0.88
CA SER A 23 -6.66 14.54 -0.33
C SER A 23 -6.81 13.05 0.05
N PHE A 24 -6.01 12.59 1.01
CA PHE A 24 -5.87 11.17 1.33
C PHE A 24 -7.16 10.51 1.79
N GLU A 25 -8.00 11.19 2.57
CA GLU A 25 -9.29 10.64 3.00
C GLU A 25 -10.26 10.44 1.83
N SER A 26 -10.25 11.35 0.85
CA SER A 26 -11.03 11.22 -0.39
C SER A 26 -10.52 10.05 -1.23
N ALA A 27 -9.19 9.90 -1.34
CA ALA A 27 -8.58 8.76 -1.99
C ALA A 27 -9.00 7.45 -1.29
N GLN A 28 -8.96 7.40 0.04
CA GLN A 28 -9.39 6.23 0.82
C GLN A 28 -10.84 5.84 0.58
N ARG A 29 -11.76 6.81 0.48
CA ARG A 29 -13.17 6.51 0.15
C ARG A 29 -13.29 5.84 -1.21
N ALA A 30 -12.65 6.39 -2.25
CA ALA A 30 -12.65 5.81 -3.58
C ALA A 30 -11.99 4.40 -3.62
N LEU A 31 -10.89 4.22 -2.89
CA LEU A 31 -10.18 2.95 -2.79
C LEU A 31 -10.98 1.87 -2.05
N LYS A 32 -11.69 2.23 -0.99
CA LYS A 32 -12.62 1.31 -0.31
C LYS A 32 -13.73 0.84 -1.25
N CYS A 33 -14.27 1.73 -2.07
CA CYS A 33 -15.24 1.34 -3.10
C CYS A 33 -14.61 0.37 -4.12
N LEU A 34 -13.39 0.64 -4.61
CA LEU A 34 -12.67 -0.26 -5.51
C LEU A 34 -12.46 -1.64 -4.88
N MET A 35 -11.99 -1.70 -3.64
CA MET A 35 -11.75 -2.97 -2.94
C MET A 35 -13.04 -3.72 -2.61
N ALA A 36 -14.17 -3.03 -2.43
CA ALA A 36 -15.47 -3.68 -2.26
C ALA A 36 -15.96 -4.32 -3.57
N LEU A 37 -15.66 -3.70 -4.72
CA LEU A 37 -16.05 -4.20 -6.05
C LEU A 37 -15.07 -5.24 -6.60
N VAL A 38 -13.78 -5.07 -6.31
CA VAL A 38 -12.67 -5.91 -6.76
C VAL A 38 -11.73 -6.18 -5.58
N PRO A 39 -12.05 -7.15 -4.70
CA PRO A 39 -11.28 -7.41 -3.47
C PRO A 39 -9.81 -7.79 -3.72
N GLN A 40 -9.53 -8.38 -4.88
CA GLN A 40 -8.19 -8.82 -5.29
C GLN A 40 -7.36 -7.69 -5.94
N ASP A 41 -7.86 -6.46 -5.98
CA ASP A 41 -7.15 -5.33 -6.58
C ASP A 41 -5.97 -4.88 -5.70
N LEU A 42 -4.82 -5.53 -5.90
CA LEU A 42 -3.59 -5.25 -5.17
C LEU A 42 -3.15 -3.79 -5.33
N TRP A 43 -3.36 -3.17 -6.49
CA TRP A 43 -3.03 -1.77 -6.67
C TRP A 43 -3.85 -0.87 -5.74
N ALA A 44 -5.16 -1.14 -5.61
CA ALA A 44 -6.02 -0.36 -4.72
C ALA A 44 -5.62 -0.54 -3.26
N ARG A 45 -5.33 -1.78 -2.84
CA ARG A 45 -4.81 -2.08 -1.49
C ARG A 45 -3.49 -1.37 -1.22
N GLY A 46 -2.56 -1.39 -2.17
CA GLY A 46 -1.27 -0.71 -2.03
C GLY A 46 -1.39 0.80 -1.89
N LEU A 47 -2.22 1.44 -2.71
CA LEU A 47 -2.46 2.88 -2.60
C LEU A 47 -3.20 3.24 -1.31
N PHE A 48 -4.08 2.36 -0.82
CA PHE A 48 -4.77 2.54 0.45
C PHE A 48 -3.79 2.53 1.63
N ILE A 49 -2.85 1.59 1.65
CA ILE A 49 -1.75 1.55 2.65
C ILE A 49 -0.91 2.83 2.57
N ALA A 50 -0.59 3.31 1.38
CA ALA A 50 0.15 4.58 1.21
C ALA A 50 -0.63 5.78 1.80
N CYS A 51 -1.96 5.81 1.64
CA CYS A 51 -2.80 6.82 2.28
C CYS A 51 -2.76 6.74 3.81
N GLU A 52 -2.87 5.54 4.39
CA GLU A 52 -2.77 5.35 5.85
C GLU A 52 -1.42 5.80 6.38
N ASN A 53 -0.33 5.53 5.66
CA ASN A 53 1.00 6.04 6.02
C ASN A 53 1.09 7.57 5.92
N ALA A 54 0.48 8.19 4.90
CA ALA A 54 0.49 9.64 4.75
C ALA A 54 -0.33 10.36 5.84
N LEU A 55 -1.36 9.70 6.35
CA LEU A 55 -2.16 10.13 7.50
C LEU A 55 -1.57 9.72 8.86
N GLU A 56 -0.35 9.16 8.87
CA GLU A 56 0.36 8.73 10.08
C GLU A 56 -0.36 7.64 10.91
N HIS A 57 -1.25 6.88 10.29
CA HIS A 57 -1.93 5.73 10.92
C HIS A 57 -1.01 4.49 10.91
N TYR A 58 0.15 4.61 11.56
CA TYR A 58 1.23 3.63 11.46
C TYR A 58 0.85 2.22 11.94
N GLU A 59 0.09 2.09 13.03
CA GLU A 59 -0.41 0.77 13.49
C GLU A 59 -1.26 0.07 12.43
N LYS A 60 -2.09 0.85 11.71
CA LYS A 60 -2.92 0.32 10.64
C LYS A 60 -2.10 -0.09 9.42
N VAL A 61 -1.02 0.66 9.11
CA VAL A 61 -0.05 0.25 8.09
C VAL A 61 0.57 -1.09 8.45
N LEU A 62 0.92 -1.32 9.72
CA LEU A 62 1.45 -2.61 10.18
C LEU A 62 0.44 -3.74 9.98
N THR A 63 -0.81 -3.58 10.41
CA THR A 63 -1.84 -4.61 10.22
C THR A 63 -2.09 -4.90 8.74
N LEU A 64 -2.20 -3.87 7.89
CA LEU A 64 -2.46 -4.04 6.46
C LEU A 64 -1.27 -4.63 5.68
N THR A 65 -0.10 -4.70 6.29
CA THR A 65 1.13 -5.24 5.69
C THR A 65 1.63 -6.49 6.42
N GLU A 66 0.76 -7.20 7.15
CA GLU A 66 1.12 -8.50 7.72
C GLU A 66 1.37 -9.53 6.60
N ASP A 67 0.48 -9.58 5.60
CA ASP A 67 0.55 -10.52 4.47
C ASP A 67 1.14 -9.87 3.21
N LEU A 68 2.38 -9.38 3.29
CA LEU A 68 3.05 -8.73 2.16
C LEU A 68 3.34 -9.66 0.97
N ASP A 69 3.37 -10.97 1.20
CA ASP A 69 3.70 -11.97 0.17
C ASP A 69 2.71 -11.98 -0.99
N GLU A 70 1.48 -11.50 -0.78
CA GLU A 70 0.47 -11.32 -1.84
C GLU A 70 0.91 -10.31 -2.92
N PHE A 71 1.82 -9.39 -2.58
CA PHE A 71 2.34 -8.39 -3.50
C PHE A 71 3.63 -8.85 -4.21
N SER A 72 4.18 -10.02 -3.85
CA SER A 72 5.49 -10.49 -4.31
C SER A 72 5.62 -10.62 -5.84
N ALA A 73 4.50 -10.82 -6.54
CA ALA A 73 4.45 -10.87 -8.00
C ALA A 73 4.81 -9.51 -8.65
N ASP A 74 4.46 -8.38 -8.03
CA ASP A 74 4.91 -7.05 -8.43
C ASP A 74 6.04 -6.59 -7.51
N LYS A 75 7.29 -6.87 -7.94
CA LYS A 75 8.50 -6.51 -7.17
C LYS A 75 8.58 -5.03 -6.82
N LYS A 76 8.05 -4.13 -7.65
CA LYS A 76 8.10 -2.68 -7.39
C LYS A 76 7.12 -2.32 -6.28
N GLN A 77 5.89 -2.80 -6.37
CA GLN A 77 4.88 -2.57 -5.36
C GLN A 77 5.27 -3.24 -4.02
N TYR A 78 5.74 -4.48 -4.07
CA TYR A 78 6.22 -5.22 -2.89
C TYR A 78 7.32 -4.44 -2.15
N ARG A 79 8.34 -3.96 -2.86
CA ARG A 79 9.41 -3.14 -2.27
C ARG A 79 8.84 -1.88 -1.63
N ALA A 80 7.97 -1.14 -2.33
CA ALA A 80 7.36 0.06 -1.81
C ALA A 80 6.60 -0.19 -0.49
N LEU A 81 5.83 -1.27 -0.42
CA LEU A 81 5.09 -1.62 0.80
C LEU A 81 6.00 -2.05 1.94
N ILE A 82 7.11 -2.74 1.66
CA ILE A 82 8.11 -3.03 2.69
C ILE A 82 8.70 -1.73 3.26
N TYR A 83 9.02 -0.74 2.42
CA TYR A 83 9.50 0.56 2.92
C TYR A 83 8.46 1.23 3.83
N LEU A 84 7.17 1.19 3.46
CA LEU A 84 6.10 1.73 4.30
C LEU A 84 5.98 0.99 5.62
N ARG A 85 6.06 -0.35 5.62
CA ARG A 85 6.07 -1.16 6.85
C ARG A 85 7.28 -0.85 7.73
N ALA A 86 8.48 -0.76 7.15
CA ALA A 86 9.70 -0.41 7.88
C ALA A 86 9.59 0.97 8.54
N ARG A 87 9.05 1.96 7.81
CA ARG A 87 8.77 3.29 8.36
C ARG A 87 7.77 3.23 9.51
N ALA A 88 6.68 2.48 9.36
CA ALA A 88 5.68 2.32 10.42
C ALA A 88 6.29 1.68 11.67
N LEU A 89 7.12 0.63 11.53
CA LEU A 89 7.85 0.00 12.62
C LEU A 89 8.78 0.99 13.35
N GLN A 90 9.49 1.86 12.62
CA GLN A 90 10.30 2.91 13.25
C GLN A 90 9.44 3.90 14.05
N LYS A 91 8.28 4.30 13.52
CA LYS A 91 7.37 5.25 14.15
C LYS A 91 6.65 4.69 15.38
N THR A 92 6.52 3.37 15.48
CA THR A 92 5.95 2.66 16.63
C THR A 92 7.03 2.08 17.57
N ASN A 93 8.26 2.60 17.51
CA ASN A 93 9.41 2.22 18.36
C ASN A 93 9.91 0.77 18.20
N GLN A 94 9.60 0.11 17.08
CA GLN A 94 10.03 -1.24 16.74
C GLN A 94 11.24 -1.22 15.79
N SER A 95 12.22 -0.35 16.06
CA SER A 95 13.36 -0.07 15.17
C SER A 95 14.20 -1.30 14.82
N ALA A 96 14.36 -2.26 15.74
CA ALA A 96 15.07 -3.51 15.46
C ALA A 96 14.38 -4.34 14.35
N GLN A 97 13.05 -4.41 14.38
CA GLN A 97 12.28 -5.11 13.34
C GLN A 97 12.37 -4.37 12.01
N ALA A 98 12.33 -3.02 12.03
CA ALA A 98 12.51 -2.21 10.82
C ALA A 98 13.88 -2.47 10.16
N GLN A 99 14.96 -2.52 10.94
CA GLN A 99 16.30 -2.82 10.44
C GLN A 99 16.39 -4.22 9.85
N ALA A 100 15.85 -5.23 10.53
CA ALA A 100 15.82 -6.60 10.03
C ALA A 100 15.06 -6.71 8.70
N LEU A 101 13.93 -6.00 8.59
CA LEU A 101 13.12 -5.95 7.37
C LEU A 101 13.87 -5.29 6.20
N MET A 102 14.57 -4.18 6.47
CA MET A 102 15.38 -3.47 5.47
C MET A 102 16.63 -4.25 5.04
N ALA A 103 17.26 -4.99 5.97
CA ALA A 103 18.40 -5.86 5.65
C ALA A 103 18.00 -7.00 4.70
N ARG A 104 16.81 -7.59 4.92
CA ARG A 104 16.24 -8.60 3.99
C ARG A 104 16.05 -8.04 2.58
N LEU A 105 15.57 -6.80 2.46
CA LEU A 105 15.45 -6.11 1.16
C LEU A 105 16.80 -5.88 0.47
N GLY A 106 17.81 -5.43 1.22
CA GLY A 106 19.16 -5.18 0.71
C GLY A 106 19.88 -6.46 0.26
N GLY A 107 19.58 -7.61 0.89
CA GLY A 107 20.09 -8.92 0.50
C GLY A 107 19.52 -9.49 -0.81
N PHE A 108 18.44 -8.91 -1.36
CA PHE A 108 17.96 -9.22 -2.72
C PHE A 108 18.72 -8.43 -3.81
N HIS A 109 19.85 -7.80 -3.47
CA HIS A 109 20.78 -7.13 -4.37
C HIS A 109 22.04 -7.98 -4.59
N ASP A 110 21.85 -9.22 -5.03
CA ASP A 110 22.76 -9.96 -5.92
C ASP A 110 21.99 -11.22 -6.41
N PRO A 111 22.03 -11.52 -7.73
CA PRO A 111 23.27 -11.91 -8.37
C PRO A 111 23.55 -11.24 -9.73
N ALA A 112 24.85 -11.21 -10.04
CA ALA A 112 25.51 -11.34 -11.35
C ALA A 112 24.62 -11.42 -12.61
#